data_AF-A0A251TPX6-F1
#
_entry.id   AF-A0A251TPX6-F1
#
_cell.length_a   1.000
_cell.length_b   1.000
_cell.length_c   1.000
_cell.angle_alpha   90.00
_cell.angle_beta   90.00
_cell.angle_gamma   90.00
#
_symmetry.space_group_name_H-M   'P 1'
#
loop_
_entity.id
_entity.type
_entity.pdbx_description
1 polymer ?
#
loop_
_entity_poly.entity_id
_entity_poly.type
_entity_poly.pdbx_seq_one_letter_code
_entity_poly.pdbx_strand_id
1 'polypeptide(L)'
;MELQLNVVTLTTIADSLHEIEKEEVDCLLECVREGLLYVTLVEKNLDFIKDHIILQQAAETLWREISKTNKWLGNELKNPAFQEYTAGQIVKWFRDTAERYWAEESRKDVTNDDDSMHRLICVNSMYSITKTILHTYNTIIDDDTLSQKELFDRLSSKIADIIAACLTNLPQIIIMKCHYMSAIKEREASVKDAAQLLGETTEIIRLLQDHRIPNMNPSDMPSLNKWRAYFRNPSSSDA
;
A
#
# COMPACT_ATOMS: atom_id res chain seq x y z
N MET A 1 1.92 3.25 -10.45
CA MET A 1 1.96 2.13 -9.49
C MET A 1 1.12 2.53 -8.27
N GLU A 2 0.27 1.67 -7.73
CA GLU A 2 -0.68 2.05 -6.64
C GLU A 2 -0.31 1.40 -5.30
N LEU A 3 0.94 1.54 -4.85
CA LEU A 3 1.42 0.97 -3.59
C LEU A 3 0.68 1.53 -2.37
N GLN A 4 0.49 2.85 -2.28
CA GLN A 4 -0.16 3.50 -1.16
C GLN A 4 -1.60 3.01 -1.02
N LEU A 5 -2.34 2.97 -2.14
CA LEU A 5 -3.71 2.48 -2.15
C LEU A 5 -3.80 1.00 -1.75
N ASN A 6 -2.87 0.17 -2.19
CA ASN A 6 -2.83 -1.24 -1.79
C ASN A 6 -2.59 -1.41 -0.29
N VAL A 7 -1.63 -0.68 0.29
CA VAL A 7 -1.35 -0.72 1.74
C VAL A 7 -2.59 -0.30 2.52
N VAL A 8 -3.22 0.82 2.13
CA VAL A 8 -4.41 1.33 2.80
C VAL A 8 -5.57 0.33 2.70
N THR A 9 -5.85 -0.22 1.52
CA THR A 9 -6.92 -1.20 1.32
C THR A 9 -6.70 -2.50 2.11
N LEU A 10 -5.47 -3.04 2.15
CA LEU A 10 -5.16 -4.21 2.97
C LEU A 10 -5.36 -3.92 4.46
N THR A 11 -5.00 -2.71 4.90
CA THR A 11 -5.17 -2.25 6.28
C THR A 11 -6.66 -2.12 6.63
N THR A 12 -7.49 -1.61 5.73
CA THR A 12 -8.96 -1.57 5.89
C THR A 12 -9.54 -2.94 6.19
N ILE A 13 -9.12 -3.96 5.43
CA ILE A 13 -9.61 -5.33 5.63
C ILE A 13 -9.14 -5.85 6.99
N ALA A 14 -7.88 -5.61 7.35
CA ALA A 14 -7.31 -6.04 8.62
C ALA A 14 -7.98 -5.38 9.84
N ASP A 15 -8.27 -4.08 9.81
CA ASP A 15 -8.98 -3.34 10.87
C ASP A 15 -10.45 -3.79 11.04
N SER A 16 -11.02 -4.44 10.02
CA SER A 16 -12.39 -4.96 10.06
C SER A 16 -12.50 -6.36 10.68
N LEU A 17 -11.38 -6.97 11.06
CA LEU A 17 -11.36 -8.29 11.69
C LEU A 17 -11.61 -8.15 13.19
N HIS A 18 -12.75 -8.66 13.65
CA HIS A 18 -13.27 -8.48 15.00
C HIS A 18 -12.65 -9.42 16.05
N GLU A 19 -12.04 -10.53 15.63
CA GLU A 19 -11.37 -11.46 16.56
C GLU A 19 -9.96 -11.01 16.95
N ILE A 20 -9.47 -9.89 16.39
CA ILE A 20 -8.12 -9.39 16.63
C ILE A 20 -8.12 -8.48 17.85
N GLU A 21 -7.11 -8.65 18.71
CA GLU A 21 -6.91 -7.76 19.85
C GLU A 21 -6.72 -6.32 19.38
N LYS A 22 -7.35 -5.39 20.11
CA LYS A 22 -7.34 -3.98 19.74
C LYS A 22 -5.91 -3.44 19.67
N GLU A 23 -5.06 -3.86 20.60
CA GLU A 23 -3.66 -3.48 20.69
C GLU A 23 -2.86 -3.90 19.45
N GLU A 24 -3.16 -5.07 18.86
CA GLU A 24 -2.53 -5.52 17.63
C GLU A 24 -2.97 -4.69 16.41
N VAL A 25 -4.26 -4.37 16.33
CA VAL A 25 -4.80 -3.50 15.28
C VAL A 25 -4.22 -2.09 15.39
N ASP A 26 -4.18 -1.53 16.60
CA ASP A 26 -3.61 -0.21 16.86
C ASP A 26 -2.12 -0.20 16.47
N CYS A 27 -1.36 -1.25 16.81
CA CYS A 27 0.04 -1.40 16.39
C CYS A 27 0.19 -1.42 14.86
N LEU A 28 -0.67 -2.17 14.15
CA LEU A 28 -0.66 -2.19 12.68
C LEU A 28 -0.94 -0.80 12.10
N LEU A 29 -1.94 -0.08 12.62
CA LEU A 29 -2.29 1.26 12.17
C LEU A 29 -1.15 2.26 12.38
N GLU A 30 -0.41 2.16 13.49
CA GLU A 30 0.77 2.97 13.74
C GLU A 30 1.92 2.64 12.77
N CYS A 31 2.21 1.35 12.56
CA CYS A 31 3.21 0.91 11.58
C CYS A 31 2.86 1.39 10.17
N VAL A 32 1.59 1.31 9.77
CA VAL A 32 1.12 1.77 8.46
C VAL A 32 1.22 3.29 8.36
N ARG A 33 0.82 4.04 9.39
CA ARG A 33 0.94 5.51 9.43
C ARG A 33 2.36 5.97 9.11
N GLU A 34 3.35 5.35 9.75
CA GLU A 34 4.77 5.68 9.56
C GLU A 34 5.28 5.16 8.22
N GLY A 35 4.94 3.92 7.86
CA GLY A 35 5.35 3.30 6.59
C GLY A 35 4.83 4.04 5.36
N LEU A 36 3.62 4.61 5.42
CA LEU A 36 3.02 5.36 4.31
C LEU A 36 3.85 6.58 3.90
N LEU A 37 4.60 7.19 4.83
CA LEU A 37 5.53 8.28 4.50
C LEU A 37 6.55 7.85 3.44
N TYR A 38 7.12 6.66 3.64
CA TYR A 38 8.13 6.10 2.73
C TYR A 38 7.51 5.52 1.45
N VAL A 39 6.32 4.92 1.55
CA VAL A 39 5.58 4.45 0.36
C VAL A 39 5.28 5.63 -0.56
N THR A 40 4.71 6.71 -0.04
CA THR A 40 4.41 7.93 -0.82
C THR A 40 5.68 8.56 -1.39
N LEU A 41 6.78 8.57 -0.63
CA LEU A 41 8.06 9.06 -1.13
C LEU A 41 8.55 8.24 -2.32
N VAL A 42 8.54 6.91 -2.22
CA VAL A 42 8.99 6.01 -3.28
C VAL A 42 8.13 6.16 -4.53
N GLU A 43 6.81 6.12 -4.36
CA GLU A 43 5.84 6.36 -5.42
C GLU A 43 6.09 7.67 -6.19
N LYS A 44 6.26 8.79 -5.49
CA LYS A 44 6.53 10.10 -6.10
C LYS A 44 7.84 10.18 -6.89
N ASN A 45 8.84 9.39 -6.51
CA ASN A 45 10.17 9.44 -7.14
C ASN A 45 10.37 8.37 -8.22
N LEU A 46 9.58 7.29 -8.21
CA LEU A 46 9.63 6.23 -9.23
C LEU A 46 8.71 6.49 -10.44
N ASP A 47 7.58 7.19 -10.27
CA ASP A 47 6.61 7.44 -11.35
C ASP A 47 6.71 8.89 -11.90
N PHE A 48 7.07 9.01 -13.19
CA PHE A 48 7.17 10.27 -13.94
C PHE A 48 5.83 10.75 -14.56
N ILE A 49 4.66 10.19 -14.18
CA ILE A 49 3.40 10.36 -14.94
C ILE A 49 2.29 11.04 -14.11
N LYS A 50 1.56 11.97 -14.76
CA LYS A 50 0.50 12.84 -14.22
C LYS A 50 -0.69 12.13 -13.55
N ASP A 51 -0.95 10.86 -13.86
CA ASP A 51 -2.10 10.11 -13.31
C ASP A 51 -1.92 9.72 -11.82
N HIS A 52 -0.74 10.00 -11.25
CA HIS A 52 -0.39 9.67 -9.87
C HIS A 52 -1.07 10.56 -8.82
N ILE A 53 -1.38 11.82 -9.12
CA ILE A 53 -1.89 12.77 -8.12
C ILE A 53 -3.27 12.32 -7.62
N ILE A 54 -4.13 11.86 -8.52
CA ILE A 54 -5.50 11.43 -8.19
C ILE A 54 -5.46 10.13 -7.36
N LEU A 55 -4.56 9.20 -7.70
CA LEU A 55 -4.36 7.96 -6.93
C LEU A 55 -3.87 8.24 -5.50
N GLN A 56 -2.92 9.18 -5.36
CA GLN A 56 -2.40 9.59 -4.06
C GLN A 56 -3.50 10.28 -3.22
N GLN A 57 -4.27 11.17 -3.83
CA GLN A 57 -5.38 11.85 -3.16
C GLN A 57 -6.48 10.87 -2.73
N ALA A 58 -6.79 9.87 -3.56
CA ALA A 58 -7.70 8.79 -3.19
C ALA A 58 -7.19 7.99 -1.98
N ALA A 59 -5.91 7.58 -2.00
CA ALA A 59 -5.30 6.84 -0.91
C ALA A 59 -5.22 7.66 0.39
N GLU A 60 -4.87 8.94 0.32
CA GLU A 60 -4.85 9.86 1.47
C GLU A 60 -6.24 10.10 2.07
N THR A 61 -7.25 10.25 1.20
CA THR A 61 -8.64 10.42 1.62
C THR A 61 -9.14 9.17 2.33
N LEU A 62 -8.87 8.00 1.76
CA LEU A 62 -9.25 6.73 2.36
C LEU A 62 -8.51 6.48 3.68
N TRP A 63 -7.20 6.73 3.73
CA TRP A 63 -6.42 6.59 4.97
C TRP A 63 -6.97 7.48 6.09
N ARG A 64 -7.37 8.71 5.77
CA ARG A 64 -7.98 9.63 6.72
C ARG A 64 -9.31 9.11 7.25
N GLU A 65 -10.11 8.49 6.38
CA GLU A 65 -11.39 7.91 6.77
C GLU A 65 -11.20 6.74 7.74
N ILE A 66 -10.29 5.82 7.44
CA ILE A 66 -9.95 4.67 8.28
C ILE A 66 -9.41 5.17 9.63
N SER A 67 -8.32 5.93 9.61
CA SER A 67 -7.60 6.34 10.83
C SER A 67 -8.39 7.26 11.78
N LYS A 68 -9.37 8.02 11.27
CA LYS A 68 -10.15 8.95 12.10
C LYS A 68 -11.54 8.46 12.42
N THR A 69 -12.17 7.71 11.51
CA THR A 69 -13.59 7.37 11.62
C THR A 69 -13.86 5.88 11.63
N ASN A 70 -12.84 5.03 11.41
CA ASN A 70 -12.98 3.57 11.25
C ASN A 70 -14.04 3.23 10.20
N LYS A 71 -13.96 3.91 9.04
CA LYS A 71 -14.89 3.73 7.93
C LYS A 71 -14.16 3.52 6.62
N TRP A 72 -14.85 2.83 5.70
CA TRP A 72 -14.49 2.73 4.30
C TRP A 72 -15.71 3.12 3.45
N LEU A 73 -15.59 4.25 2.75
CA LEU A 73 -16.64 4.81 1.89
C LEU A 73 -17.99 5.00 2.63
N GLY A 74 -17.91 5.39 3.89
CA GLY A 74 -19.04 5.59 4.79
C GLY A 74 -19.49 4.34 5.56
N ASN A 75 -18.98 3.16 5.21
CA ASN A 75 -19.32 1.90 5.89
C ASN A 75 -18.43 1.69 7.11
N GLU A 76 -19.02 1.35 8.25
CA GLU A 76 -18.29 1.10 9.50
C GLU A 76 -17.47 -0.19 9.41
N LEU A 77 -16.17 -0.10 9.72
CA LEU A 77 -15.26 -1.24 9.74
C LEU A 77 -15.51 -2.14 10.96
N LYS A 78 -15.91 -1.53 12.08
CA LYS A 78 -16.29 -2.23 13.32
C LYS A 78 -17.80 -2.51 13.39
N ASN A 79 -18.36 -2.96 12.27
CA ASN A 79 -19.79 -3.25 12.17
C ASN A 79 -20.18 -4.43 13.07
N PRO A 80 -21.18 -4.32 13.95
CA PRO A 80 -21.63 -5.43 14.79
C PRO A 80 -21.97 -6.71 14.00
N ALA A 81 -22.43 -6.58 12.75
CA ALA A 81 -22.72 -7.73 11.89
C ALA A 81 -21.49 -8.58 11.59
N PHE A 82 -20.28 -8.01 11.58
CA PHE A 82 -19.05 -8.74 11.33
C PHE A 82 -18.61 -9.62 12.50
N GLN A 83 -19.18 -9.45 13.70
CA GLN A 83 -18.89 -10.35 14.83
C GLN A 83 -19.31 -11.80 14.57
N GLU A 84 -20.33 -11.99 13.72
CA GLU A 84 -20.80 -13.32 13.33
C GLU A 84 -20.13 -13.80 12.03
N TYR A 85 -19.26 -12.98 11.42
CA TYR A 85 -18.69 -13.28 10.11
C TYR A 85 -17.35 -14.00 10.25
N THR A 86 -17.13 -15.00 9.41
CA THR A 86 -15.82 -15.60 9.23
C THR A 86 -14.92 -14.68 8.40
N ALA A 87 -13.59 -14.92 8.45
CA ALA A 87 -12.63 -14.11 7.69
C ALA A 87 -12.99 -14.03 6.20
N GLY A 88 -13.43 -15.14 5.62
CA GLY A 88 -13.89 -15.22 4.24
C GLY A 88 -15.16 -14.41 3.97
N GLN A 89 -16.11 -14.38 4.90
CA GLN A 89 -17.34 -13.61 4.78
C GLN A 89 -17.08 -12.10 4.83
N ILE A 90 -16.16 -11.63 5.69
CA ILE A 90 -15.74 -10.22 5.71
C ILE A 90 -15.12 -9.81 4.38
N VAL A 91 -14.21 -10.63 3.81
CA VAL A 91 -13.59 -10.35 2.50
C VAL A 91 -14.64 -10.36 1.38
N LYS A 92 -15.59 -11.31 1.38
CA LYS A 92 -16.71 -11.36 0.42
C LYS A 92 -17.59 -10.12 0.55
N TRP A 93 -17.89 -9.68 1.78
CA TRP A 93 -18.66 -8.46 2.03
C TRP A 93 -18.00 -7.23 1.39
N PHE A 94 -16.69 -7.06 1.52
CA PHE A 94 -15.97 -5.95 0.88
C PHE A 94 -16.02 -6.03 -0.65
N ARG A 95 -15.83 -7.23 -1.23
CA ARG A 95 -15.94 -7.46 -2.67
C ARG A 95 -17.32 -7.07 -3.18
N ASP A 96 -18.37 -7.61 -2.57
CA ASP A 96 -19.75 -7.45 -3.01
C ASP A 96 -20.23 -6.01 -2.81
N THR A 97 -19.75 -5.35 -1.74
CA THR A 97 -20.02 -3.94 -1.50
C THR A 97 -19.32 -3.07 -2.55
N ALA A 98 -18.07 -3.36 -2.89
CA ALA A 98 -17.35 -2.68 -3.98
C ALA A 98 -18.06 -2.85 -5.34
N GLU A 99 -18.52 -4.07 -5.69
CA GLU A 99 -19.29 -4.31 -6.92
C GLU A 99 -20.59 -3.49 -6.95
N ARG A 100 -21.29 -3.40 -5.82
CA ARG A 100 -22.51 -2.60 -5.70
C ARG A 100 -22.24 -1.11 -5.90
N TYR A 101 -21.22 -0.56 -5.22
CA TYR A 101 -20.81 0.83 -5.43
C TYR A 101 -20.46 1.12 -6.89
N TRP A 102 -19.70 0.22 -7.53
CA TRP A 102 -19.36 0.37 -8.95
C TRP A 102 -20.59 0.43 -9.84
N ALA A 103 -21.57 -0.45 -9.59
CA ALA A 103 -22.83 -0.50 -10.35
C ALA A 103 -23.73 0.72 -10.10
N GLU A 104 -23.74 1.27 -8.89
CA GLU A 104 -24.49 2.48 -8.53
C GLU A 104 -23.86 3.74 -9.15
N GLU A 105 -22.54 3.86 -9.12
CA GLU A 105 -21.83 5.03 -9.63
C GLU A 105 -21.83 5.06 -11.17
N SER A 106 -21.77 3.90 -11.83
CA SER A 106 -21.90 3.78 -13.29
C SER A 106 -23.25 4.24 -13.85
N ARG A 107 -24.26 4.44 -13.00
CA ARG A 107 -25.61 4.92 -13.38
C ARG A 107 -25.82 6.41 -13.18
N LYS A 108 -24.89 7.09 -12.51
CA LYS A 108 -24.92 8.54 -12.34
C LYS A 108 -24.25 9.17 -13.56
N ASP A 109 -24.83 10.25 -14.08
CA ASP A 109 -24.13 11.08 -15.07
C ASP A 109 -22.81 11.50 -14.45
N VAL A 110 -21.69 11.23 -15.12
CA VAL A 110 -20.35 11.50 -14.61
C VAL A 110 -20.19 13.01 -14.49
N THR A 111 -20.57 13.56 -13.33
CA THR A 111 -20.07 14.85 -12.91
C THR A 111 -18.57 14.68 -12.73
N ASN A 112 -17.77 15.56 -13.34
CA ASN A 112 -16.33 15.71 -13.06
C ASN A 112 -16.14 16.22 -11.61
N ASP A 113 -16.54 15.40 -10.65
CA ASP A 113 -16.32 15.60 -9.22
C ASP A 113 -15.15 14.72 -8.81
N ASP A 114 -14.08 15.37 -8.32
CA ASP A 114 -12.87 14.70 -7.87
C ASP A 114 -13.20 13.70 -6.73
N ASP A 115 -14.23 13.96 -5.91
CA ASP A 115 -14.66 13.03 -4.85
C ASP A 115 -15.19 11.71 -5.43
N SER A 116 -16.08 11.76 -6.43
CA SER A 116 -16.58 10.57 -7.12
C SER A 116 -15.43 9.75 -7.75
N MET A 117 -14.45 10.42 -8.35
CA MET A 117 -13.29 9.74 -8.95
C MET A 117 -12.41 9.05 -7.90
N HIS A 118 -12.13 9.71 -6.77
CA HIS A 118 -11.37 9.10 -5.67
C HIS A 118 -12.09 7.88 -5.09
N ARG A 119 -13.41 7.95 -4.93
CA ARG A 119 -14.22 6.81 -4.47
C ARG A 119 -14.13 5.64 -5.43
N LEU A 120 -14.27 5.88 -6.75
CA LEU A 120 -14.16 4.83 -7.76
C LEU A 120 -12.80 4.13 -7.75
N ILE A 121 -11.72 4.89 -7.54
CA ILE A 121 -10.37 4.34 -7.36
C ILE A 121 -10.31 3.41 -6.13
N CYS A 122 -10.84 3.87 -4.99
CA CYS A 122 -10.89 3.06 -3.76
C CYS A 122 -11.73 1.78 -3.94
N VAL A 123 -12.87 1.89 -4.63
CA VAL A 123 -13.75 0.76 -4.97
C VAL A 123 -12.99 -0.25 -5.83
N ASN A 124 -12.33 0.20 -6.90
CA ASN A 124 -11.59 -0.68 -7.79
C ASN A 124 -10.43 -1.41 -7.09
N SER A 125 -9.71 -0.70 -6.21
CA SER A 125 -8.65 -1.30 -5.39
C SER A 125 -9.21 -2.36 -4.45
N MET A 126 -10.27 -2.05 -3.70
CA MET A 126 -10.93 -2.99 -2.80
C MET A 126 -11.42 -4.23 -3.54
N TYR A 127 -12.06 -4.04 -4.70
CA TYR A 127 -12.51 -5.14 -5.56
C TYR A 127 -11.36 -6.04 -6.02
N SER A 128 -10.28 -5.44 -6.51
CA SER A 128 -9.11 -6.15 -7.03
C SER A 128 -8.38 -6.94 -5.93
N ILE A 129 -8.19 -6.33 -4.76
CA ILE A 129 -7.52 -6.96 -3.62
C ILE A 129 -8.37 -8.09 -3.04
N THR A 130 -9.66 -7.86 -2.80
CA THR A 130 -10.56 -8.88 -2.24
C THR A 130 -10.68 -10.09 -3.19
N LYS A 131 -10.77 -9.88 -4.51
CA LYS A 131 -10.69 -10.99 -5.48
C LYS A 131 -9.37 -11.75 -5.41
N THR A 132 -8.26 -11.04 -5.27
CA THR A 132 -6.95 -11.66 -5.13
C THR A 132 -6.86 -12.51 -3.86
N ILE A 133 -7.34 -12.00 -2.72
CA ILE A 133 -7.40 -12.71 -1.45
C ILE A 133 -8.28 -13.96 -1.58
N LEU A 134 -9.51 -13.80 -2.09
CA LEU A 134 -10.44 -14.92 -2.27
C LEU A 134 -9.88 -15.99 -3.20
N HIS A 135 -9.23 -15.60 -4.28
CA HIS A 135 -8.59 -16.56 -5.18
C HIS A 135 -7.39 -17.27 -4.53
N THR A 136 -6.55 -16.53 -3.81
CA THR A 136 -5.34 -17.06 -3.17
C THR A 136 -5.68 -18.05 -2.05
N TYR A 137 -6.78 -17.81 -1.34
CA TYR A 137 -7.19 -18.61 -0.19
C TYR A 137 -8.48 -19.39 -0.43
N ASN A 138 -8.84 -19.63 -1.70
CA ASN A 138 -10.17 -20.14 -2.09
C ASN A 138 -10.53 -21.44 -1.35
N THR A 139 -9.61 -22.40 -1.31
CA THR A 139 -9.84 -23.69 -0.64
C THR A 139 -10.07 -23.53 0.87
N ILE A 140 -9.30 -22.67 1.52
CA ILE A 140 -9.34 -22.46 2.97
C ILE A 140 -10.61 -21.68 3.37
N ILE A 141 -10.99 -20.71 2.53
CA ILE A 141 -12.20 -19.89 2.71
C ILE A 141 -13.47 -20.69 2.44
N ASP A 142 -13.48 -21.56 1.43
CA ASP A 142 -14.66 -22.37 1.10
C ASP A 142 -14.90 -23.47 2.15
N ASP A 143 -13.84 -24.00 2.76
CA ASP A 143 -13.91 -24.95 3.86
C ASP A 143 -14.13 -24.27 5.24
N ASP A 144 -14.23 -22.94 5.27
CA ASP A 144 -14.41 -22.11 6.48
C ASP A 144 -13.33 -22.34 7.57
N THR A 145 -12.12 -22.70 7.13
CA THR A 145 -11.00 -23.02 8.03
C THR A 145 -10.06 -21.83 8.27
N LEU A 146 -10.22 -20.74 7.51
CA LEU A 146 -9.39 -19.54 7.63
C LEU A 146 -9.86 -18.71 8.84
N SER A 147 -9.10 -18.77 9.93
CA SER A 147 -9.35 -17.89 11.09
C SER A 147 -9.10 -16.41 10.74
N GLN A 148 -9.76 -15.50 11.44
CA GLN A 148 -9.50 -14.07 11.26
C GLN A 148 -8.07 -13.71 11.65
N LYS A 149 -7.53 -14.34 12.71
CA LYS A 149 -6.13 -14.16 13.11
C LYS A 149 -5.14 -14.55 12.02
N GLU A 150 -5.35 -15.69 11.37
CA GLU A 150 -4.48 -16.11 10.27
C GLU A 150 -4.57 -15.13 9.08
N LEU A 151 -5.76 -14.64 8.74
CA LEU A 151 -5.91 -13.63 7.70
C LEU A 151 -5.20 -12.33 8.11
N PHE A 152 -5.37 -11.86 9.34
CA PHE A 152 -4.72 -10.65 9.87
C PHE A 152 -3.19 -10.73 9.75
N ASP A 153 -2.59 -11.85 10.16
CA ASP A 153 -1.13 -12.03 10.09
C ASP A 153 -0.63 -12.03 8.64
N ARG A 154 -1.39 -12.65 7.72
CA ARG A 154 -1.07 -12.66 6.29
C ARG A 154 -1.20 -11.28 5.65
N LEU A 155 -2.22 -10.51 6.01
CA LEU A 155 -2.39 -9.13 5.55
C LEU A 155 -1.27 -8.23 6.09
N SER A 156 -0.97 -8.35 7.39
CA SER A 156 0.13 -7.61 8.04
C SER A 156 1.48 -7.93 7.41
N SER A 157 1.75 -9.20 7.10
CA SER A 157 2.96 -9.60 6.36
C SER A 157 3.01 -8.99 4.97
N LYS A 158 1.91 -8.99 4.21
CA LYS A 158 1.87 -8.36 2.87
C LYS A 158 2.09 -6.85 2.94
N ILE A 159 1.54 -6.18 3.94
CA ILE A 159 1.76 -4.76 4.19
C ILE A 159 3.24 -4.50 4.50
N ALA A 160 3.82 -5.30 5.40
CA ALA A 160 5.24 -5.22 5.75
C ALA A 160 6.14 -5.46 4.53
N ASP A 161 5.83 -6.43 3.68
CA ASP A 161 6.58 -6.70 2.44
C ASP A 161 6.56 -5.49 1.49
N ILE A 162 5.40 -4.83 1.34
CA ILE A 162 5.29 -3.62 0.50
C ILE A 162 6.12 -2.48 1.09
N ILE A 163 6.01 -2.23 2.40
CA ILE A 163 6.76 -1.16 3.08
C ILE A 163 8.26 -1.47 3.01
N ALA A 164 8.68 -2.70 3.30
CA ALA A 164 10.08 -3.11 3.21
C ALA A 164 10.64 -2.92 1.80
N ALA A 165 9.89 -3.32 0.77
CA ALA A 165 10.27 -3.06 -0.62
C ALA A 165 10.44 -1.55 -0.89
N CYS A 166 9.58 -0.69 -0.33
CA CYS A 166 9.75 0.76 -0.42
C CYS A 166 11.02 1.24 0.30
N LEU A 167 11.28 0.76 1.52
CA LEU A 167 12.45 1.14 2.31
C LEU A 167 13.76 0.77 1.60
N THR A 168 13.82 -0.38 0.92
CA THR A 168 15.00 -0.79 0.14
C THR A 168 15.31 0.12 -1.06
N ASN A 169 14.34 0.92 -1.52
CA ASN A 169 14.54 1.89 -2.60
C ASN A 169 15.03 3.26 -2.08
N LEU A 170 15.05 3.51 -0.77
CA LEU A 170 15.45 4.79 -0.20
C LEU A 170 16.87 5.24 -0.59
N PRO A 171 17.92 4.39 -0.57
CA PRO A 171 19.25 4.81 -0.99
C PRO A 171 19.27 5.37 -2.41
N GLN A 172 18.50 4.77 -3.32
CA GLN A 172 18.45 5.21 -4.71
C GLN A 172 17.69 6.53 -4.88
N ILE A 173 16.61 6.71 -4.14
CA ILE A 173 15.87 7.98 -4.12
C ILE A 173 16.76 9.12 -3.60
N ILE A 174 17.55 8.86 -2.55
CA ILE A 174 18.52 9.83 -2.02
C ILE A 174 19.56 10.20 -3.10
N ILE A 175 20.13 9.21 -3.79
CA ILE A 175 21.08 9.44 -4.90
C ILE A 175 20.42 10.26 -6.03
N MET A 176 19.19 9.91 -6.42
CA MET A 176 18.43 10.64 -7.44
C MET A 176 18.24 12.11 -7.06
N LYS A 177 17.84 12.38 -5.82
CA LYS A 177 17.69 13.75 -5.31
C LYS A 177 19.01 14.53 -5.25
N CYS A 178 20.13 13.87 -4.97
CA CYS A 178 21.44 14.52 -4.90
C CYS A 178 22.05 14.87 -6.27
N HIS A 179 21.82 14.02 -7.28
CA HIS A 179 22.60 14.05 -8.53
C HIS A 179 21.79 14.30 -9.80
N TYR A 180 20.50 13.99 -9.83
CA TYR A 180 19.73 13.90 -11.09
C TYR A 180 18.62 14.94 -11.26
N MET A 181 18.36 15.80 -10.26
CA MET A 181 17.36 16.88 -10.36
C MET A 181 17.93 18.15 -11.04
N SER A 182 17.10 18.83 -11.85
CA SER A 182 17.42 19.97 -12.73
C SER A 182 17.93 21.23 -12.02
N ALA A 183 18.31 22.25 -12.81
CA ALA A 183 18.78 23.62 -12.50
C ALA A 183 19.31 23.92 -11.07
N ILE A 184 20.46 24.59 -10.97
CA ILE A 184 21.19 24.88 -9.70
C ILE A 184 20.31 25.27 -8.49
N LYS A 185 19.24 26.04 -8.69
CA LYS A 185 18.30 26.45 -7.62
C LYS A 185 17.41 25.30 -7.10
N GLU A 186 16.97 24.41 -7.98
CA GLU A 186 16.21 23.20 -7.60
C GLU A 186 17.14 22.16 -6.95
N ARG A 187 18.42 22.15 -7.34
CA ARG A 187 19.44 21.27 -6.75
C ARG A 187 19.69 21.55 -5.27
N GLU A 188 19.76 22.81 -4.84
CA GLU A 188 19.98 23.14 -3.41
C GLU A 188 18.85 22.61 -2.52
N ALA A 189 17.59 22.87 -2.90
CA ALA A 189 16.42 22.35 -2.20
C ALA A 189 16.39 20.82 -2.20
N SER A 190 16.65 20.20 -3.36
CA SER A 190 16.67 18.74 -3.51
C SER A 190 17.77 18.07 -2.67
N VAL A 191 18.96 18.67 -2.60
CA VAL A 191 20.08 18.17 -1.77
C VAL A 191 19.75 18.33 -0.29
N LYS A 192 19.09 19.42 0.12
CA LYS A 192 18.63 19.60 1.49
C LYS A 192 17.62 18.53 1.90
N ASP A 193 16.63 18.25 1.04
CA ASP A 193 15.65 17.19 1.27
C ASP A 193 16.32 15.81 1.36
N ALA A 194 17.32 15.55 0.50
CA ALA A 194 18.07 14.30 0.52
C ALA A 194 18.88 14.12 1.82
N ALA A 195 19.50 15.19 2.31
CA ALA A 195 20.24 15.17 3.57
C ALA A 195 19.31 14.91 4.77
N GLN A 196 18.13 15.53 4.79
CA GLN A 196 17.11 15.27 5.81
C GLN A 196 16.64 13.81 5.75
N LEU A 197 16.26 13.34 4.56
CA LEU A 197 15.81 11.96 4.36
C LEU A 197 16.87 10.94 4.78
N LEU A 198 18.14 11.18 4.43
CA LEU A 198 19.24 10.33 4.86
C LEU A 198 19.34 10.31 6.39
N GLY A 199 19.23 11.46 7.06
CA GLY A 199 19.22 11.54 8.53
C GLY A 199 18.08 10.75 9.17
N GLU A 200 16.85 10.89 8.67
CA GLU A 200 15.66 10.18 9.16
C GLU A 200 15.73 8.66 8.93
N THR A 201 16.41 8.22 7.87
CA THR A 201 16.44 6.82 7.43
C THR A 201 17.76 6.12 7.69
N THR A 202 18.73 6.75 8.36
CA THR A 202 20.09 6.21 8.54
C THR A 202 20.08 4.82 9.18
N GLU A 203 19.34 4.63 10.28
CA GLU A 203 19.31 3.32 10.96
C GLU A 203 18.55 2.27 10.14
N ILE A 204 17.48 2.66 9.44
CA ILE A 204 16.76 1.78 8.50
C ILE A 204 17.72 1.31 7.41
N ILE A 205 18.45 2.21 6.78
CA ILE A 205 19.42 1.89 5.72
C ILE A 205 20.52 0.97 6.27
N ARG A 206 21.01 1.21 7.49
CA ARG A 206 22.03 0.37 8.13
C ARG A 206 21.53 -1.07 8.32
N LEU A 207 20.33 -1.25 8.85
CA LEU A 207 19.69 -2.55 9.03
C LEU A 207 19.44 -3.27 7.70
N LEU A 208 19.08 -2.51 6.66
CA LEU A 208 18.89 -3.04 5.31
C LEU A 208 20.23 -3.38 4.62
N GLN A 209 21.34 -2.70 4.89
CA GLN A 209 22.65 -3.02 4.30
C GLN A 209 23.20 -4.38 4.77
N ASP A 210 22.85 -4.80 5.99
CA ASP A 210 23.15 -6.14 6.48
C ASP A 210 22.33 -7.22 5.73
N HIS A 211 21.29 -6.83 4.98
CA HIS A 211 20.44 -7.68 4.16
C HIS A 211 20.67 -7.38 2.66
N ARG A 212 21.47 -8.22 1.96
CA ARG A 212 21.89 -8.06 0.54
C ARG A 212 20.97 -7.17 -0.32
N ILE A 213 21.35 -5.90 -0.52
CA ILE A 213 20.71 -5.01 -1.49
C ILE A 213 21.02 -5.54 -2.91
N PRO A 214 20.04 -5.62 -3.82
CA PRO A 214 20.28 -6.01 -5.21
C PRO A 214 21.35 -5.13 -5.87
N ASN A 215 22.42 -5.75 -6.37
CA ASN A 215 23.42 -5.08 -7.19
C ASN A 215 22.87 -4.83 -8.61
N MET A 216 21.97 -3.88 -8.75
CA MET A 216 21.41 -3.46 -10.03
C MET A 216 22.19 -2.30 -10.65
N ASN A 217 22.07 -2.14 -11.96
CA ASN A 217 22.57 -0.95 -12.64
C ASN A 217 21.74 0.29 -12.19
N PRO A 218 22.37 1.43 -11.83
CA PRO A 218 21.70 2.69 -11.52
C PRO A 218 20.63 3.15 -12.52
N SER A 219 20.79 2.86 -13.81
CA SER A 219 19.78 3.19 -14.83
C SER A 219 18.51 2.32 -14.77
N ASP A 220 18.61 1.15 -14.13
CA ASP A 220 17.54 0.16 -14.03
C ASP A 220 16.79 0.26 -12.71
N MET A 221 17.41 0.90 -11.72
CA MET A 221 16.88 1.08 -10.36
C MET A 221 15.56 1.86 -10.28
N PRO A 222 15.23 2.83 -11.16
CA PRO A 222 13.90 3.45 -11.14
C PRO A 222 12.76 2.52 -11.59
N SER A 223 13.05 1.34 -12.17
CA SER A 223 12.02 0.46 -12.75
C SER A 223 11.59 -0.65 -11.80
N LEU A 224 10.44 -0.49 -11.13
CA LEU A 224 9.86 -1.54 -10.27
C LEU A 224 9.72 -2.90 -10.97
N ASN A 225 9.41 -2.92 -12.26
CA ASN A 225 9.30 -4.16 -13.03
C ASN A 225 10.63 -4.92 -13.07
N LYS A 226 11.76 -4.21 -13.17
CA LYS A 226 13.10 -4.81 -13.11
C LYS A 226 13.42 -5.31 -11.70
N TRP A 227 13.06 -4.57 -10.65
CA TRP A 227 13.13 -5.02 -9.26
C TRP A 227 12.37 -6.33 -9.05
N ARG A 228 11.10 -6.40 -9.48
CA ARG A 228 10.29 -7.62 -9.39
C ARG A 228 10.89 -8.81 -10.15
N ALA A 229 11.54 -8.56 -11.29
CA ALA A 229 12.19 -9.60 -12.08
C ALA A 229 13.42 -10.20 -11.37
N TYR A 230 14.24 -9.36 -10.73
CA TYR A 230 15.44 -9.81 -10.00
C TYR A 230 15.12 -10.72 -8.81
N PHE A 231 14.10 -10.37 -8.03
CA PHE A 231 13.69 -11.22 -6.90
C PHE A 231 13.00 -12.51 -7.34
N ARG A 232 12.49 -12.60 -8.57
CA ARG A 232 11.93 -13.85 -9.14
C ARG A 232 13.00 -14.76 -9.74
N ASN A 233 14.06 -14.19 -10.30
CA ASN A 233 15.19 -14.92 -10.87
C ASN A 233 16.49 -14.29 -10.35
N PRO A 234 16.99 -14.72 -9.18
CA PRO A 234 18.33 -14.35 -8.73
C PRO A 234 19.32 -15.06 -9.65
N SER A 235 19.56 -14.50 -10.83
CA SER A 235 20.53 -15.01 -11.77
C SER A 235 21.90 -15.01 -11.10
N SER A 236 22.45 -16.22 -10.95
CA SER A 236 23.84 -16.53 -10.64
C SER A 236 24.78 -15.54 -11.35
N SER A 237 25.23 -14.54 -10.60
CA SER A 237 26.34 -13.68 -10.97
C SER A 237 27.19 -13.44 -9.73
N ASP A 238 27.54 -14.55 -9.08
CA ASP A 238 28.76 -14.63 -8.28
C ASP A 238 29.85 -15.12 -9.23
N ALA A 239 30.54 -14.17 -9.86
CA ALA A 239 31.90 -14.28 -10.37
C ALA A 239 32.55 -12.89 -10.27
#